data_AF-A0A345Y1X1-F1
#
_entry.id   AF-A0A345Y1X1-F1
#
_cell.length_a   1.000
_cell.length_b   1.000
_cell.length_c   1.000
_cell.angle_alpha   90.00
_cell.angle_beta   90.00
_cell.angle_gamma   90.00
#
_symmetry.space_group_name_H-M   'P 1'
#
loop_
_entity.id
_entity.type
_entity.pdbx_description
1 polymer ?
#
loop_
_entity_poly.entity_id
_entity_poly.type
_entity_poly.pdbx_seq_one_letter_code
_entity_poly.pdbx_strand_id
1 'polypeptide(L)' 'MGAVAILGLMGDAATAGISRAQIWQWVNAGVVLDTGETVTPELVRKVAAEDLAAIRAELGDEAPRELP' A
#
# COMPACT_ATOMS: atom_id res chain seq x y z
N MET A 1 -3.50 -20.06 -1.83
CA MET A 1 -2.17 -19.44 -2.06
C MET A 1 -2.43 -17.99 -2.39
N GLY A 2 -1.85 -17.05 -1.62
CA GLY A 2 -2.07 -15.61 -1.78
C GLY A 2 -0.80 -14.97 -2.27
N ALA A 3 -0.58 -15.03 -3.59
CA ALA A 3 0.47 -14.32 -4.29
C ALA A 3 -0.22 -13.34 -5.24
N VAL A 4 0.00 -12.05 -5.05
CA VAL A 4 -0.48 -10.98 -5.91
C VAL A 4 0.75 -10.28 -6.47
N ALA A 5 0.82 -10.17 -7.79
CA ALA A 5 1.85 -9.37 -8.43
C ALA A 5 1.57 -7.89 -8.13
N ILE A 6 2.44 -7.27 -7.34
CA ILE A 6 2.43 -5.83 -7.08
C ILE A 6 3.72 -5.29 -7.72
N LEU A 7 3.60 -4.43 -8.73
CA LEU A 7 4.74 -3.76 -9.38
C LEU A 7 5.82 -4.73 -9.95
N GLY A 8 5.43 -5.91 -10.44
CA GLY A 8 6.37 -6.92 -10.97
C GLY A 8 7.09 -7.75 -9.91
N LEU A 9 6.75 -7.57 -8.62
CA LEU A 9 7.22 -8.37 -7.50
C LEU A 9 6.11 -9.30 -7.02
N MET A 10 6.46 -10.56 -6.71
CA MET A 10 5.52 -11.53 -6.17
C MET A 10 5.27 -11.21 -4.69
N GLY A 11 4.26 -10.38 -4.43
CA GLY A 11 3.82 -10.04 -3.09
C GLY A 11 3.02 -11.20 -2.51
N ASP A 12 3.53 -11.82 -1.45
CA ASP A 12 2.79 -12.79 -0.67
C ASP A 12 2.13 -12.13 0.57
N ALA A 13 1.33 -12.90 1.30
CA ALA A 13 0.72 -12.44 2.55
C ALA A 13 1.74 -11.99 3.60
N ALA A 14 2.99 -12.49 3.56
CA ALA A 14 4.05 -12.06 4.47
C ALA A 14 4.52 -10.64 4.14
N THR A 15 4.62 -10.30 2.86
CA THR A 15 4.96 -8.96 2.36
C THR A 15 3.96 -7.93 2.87
N ALA A 16 2.65 -8.20 2.72
CA ALA A 16 1.61 -7.33 3.25
C ALA A 16 1.66 -7.19 4.79
N GLY A 17 2.02 -8.27 5.49
CA GLY A 17 2.20 -8.29 6.93
C GLY A 17 3.34 -7.37 7.41
N ILE A 18 4.50 -7.45 6.75
CA ILE A 18 5.68 -6.63 7.07
C ILE A 18 5.40 -5.15 6.79
N SER A 19 4.84 -4.81 5.63
CA SER A 19 4.49 -3.42 5.29
C SER A 19 3.52 -2.82 6.31
N ARG A 20 2.49 -3.56 6.74
CA ARG A 20 1.55 -3.11 7.76
C ARG A 20 2.23 -2.88 9.12
N ALA A 21 3.13 -3.78 9.53
CA ALA A 21 3.85 -3.66 10.78
C ALA A 21 4.78 -2.44 10.78
N GLN A 22 5.46 -2.16 9.67
CA GLN A 22 6.34 -1.00 9.52
C GLN A 22 5.57 0.33 9.63
N ILE A 23 4.44 0.44 8.93
CA ILE A 23 3.57 1.63 9.02
C ILE A 23 3.10 1.85 10.46
N TRP A 24 2.68 0.78 11.15
CA TRP A 24 2.29 0.88 12.56
C TRP A 24 3.44 1.35 13.45
N GLN A 25 4.65 0.82 13.25
CA GLN A 25 5.84 1.23 14.02
C GLN A 25 6.15 2.71 13.82
N TRP A 26 6.08 3.22 12.58
CA TRP A 26 6.33 4.64 12.29
C TRP A 26 5.35 5.58 12.95
N VAL A 27 4.05 5.24 12.90
CA VAL A 27 3.00 5.99 13.60
C VAL A 27 3.23 5.99 15.11
N ASN A 28 3.50 4.82 15.69
CA ASN A 28 3.69 4.68 17.13
C ASN A 28 4.98 5.37 17.64
N ALA A 29 6.03 5.37 16.83
CA ALA A 29 7.29 6.03 17.16
C ALA A 29 7.32 7.53 16.83
N GLY A 30 6.30 8.07 16.16
CA GLY A 30 6.25 9.47 15.74
C GLY A 30 7.39 9.82 14.77
N VAL A 31 7.71 8.92 13.83
CA VAL A 31 8.80 9.11 12.87
C VAL A 31 8.57 10.38 12.06
N VAL A 32 9.63 11.17 11.89
CA VAL A 32 9.65 12.32 10.99
C VAL A 32 10.33 11.88 9.69
N LEU A 33 9.64 12.07 8.57
CA LEU A 33 10.15 11.78 7.24
C LEU A 33 11.25 12.78 6.85
N ASP A 34 11.98 12.48 5.79
CA ASP A 34 12.94 13.40 5.18
C ASP A 34 12.30 14.70 4.66
N THR A 35 11.00 14.66 4.36
CA THR A 35 10.17 15.84 4.05
C THR A 35 9.91 16.75 5.25
N GLY A 36 10.22 16.30 6.47
CA GLY A 36 9.90 16.99 7.72
C GLY A 36 8.49 16.71 8.25
N GLU A 37 7.69 15.90 7.55
CA GLU A 37 6.35 15.50 8.02
C GLU A 37 6.43 14.36 9.05
N THR A 38 5.68 14.48 10.13
CA THR A 38 5.51 13.37 11.08
C THR A 38 4.52 12.36 10.52
N VAL A 39 4.86 11.07 10.60
CA VAL A 39 3.97 9.97 10.24
C VAL A 39 2.82 9.88 11.24
N THR A 40 1.61 10.22 10.80
CA THR A 40 0.38 10.15 11.61
C THR A 40 -0.64 9.17 11.03
N PRO A 41 -1.63 8.70 11.82
CA PRO A 41 -2.73 7.89 11.30
C PRO A 41 -3.48 8.60 10.15
N GLU A 42 -3.61 9.92 10.21
CA GLU A 42 -4.26 10.75 9.20
C GLU A 42 -3.47 10.75 7.89
N LEU A 43 -2.14 10.91 7.97
CA LEU A 43 -1.26 10.87 6.81
C LEU A 43 -1.30 9.50 6.13
N VAL A 44 -1.23 8.42 6.91
CA VAL A 44 -1.31 7.04 6.39
C VAL A 44 -2.62 6.80 5.66
N ARG A 45 -3.76 7.22 6.22
CA ARG A 45 -5.08 7.06 5.58
C ARG A 45 -5.18 7.87 4.28
N LYS A 46 -4.63 9.08 4.26
CA LYS A 46 -4.60 9.93 3.07
C LYS A 46 -3.82 9.26 1.94
N VAL A 47 -2.57 8.86 2.20
CA VAL A 47 -1.71 8.22 1.21
C VAL A 47 -2.33 6.91 0.70
N ALA A 48 -2.89 6.08 1.59
CA ALA A 48 -3.55 4.84 1.18
C ALA A 48 -4.77 5.08 0.25
N ALA A 49 -5.52 6.16 0.46
CA ALA A 49 -6.64 6.53 -0.40
C ALA A 49 -6.17 7.04 -1.77
N GLU A 50 -5.11 7.84 -1.79
CA GLU A 50 -4.46 8.34 -3.01
C GLU A 50 -3.91 7.19 -3.86
N ASP A 51 -3.17 6.25 -3.23
CA ASP A 51 -2.65 5.06 -3.90
C ASP A 51 -3.78 4.18 -4.46
N LEU A 52 -4.86 3.96 -3.69
CA LEU A 52 -6.00 3.19 -4.18
C LEU A 52 -6.69 3.86 -5.38
N ALA A 53 -6.80 5.20 -5.38
CA ALA A 53 -7.35 5.96 -6.49
C ALA A 53 -6.44 5.86 -7.73
N ALA A 54 -5.13 5.97 -7.56
CA ALA A 54 -4.14 5.82 -8.62
C ALA A 54 -4.18 4.41 -9.22
N ILE A 55 -4.16 3.37 -8.38
CA ILE A 55 -4.29 1.97 -8.81
C ILE A 55 -5.58 1.76 -9.62
N ARG A 56 -6.72 2.29 -9.15
CA ARG A 56 -7.99 2.20 -9.90
C ARG A 56 -7.93 2.90 -11.26
N ALA A 57 -7.23 4.03 -11.35
CA ALA A 57 -7.04 4.75 -12.60
C ALA A 57 -6.12 3.97 -13.56
N GLU A 58 -5.05 3.37 -13.06
CA GLU A 58 -4.13 2.53 -13.84
C GLU A 58 -4.79 1.24 -14.36
N LEU A 59 -5.65 0.61 -13.55
CA LEU A 59 -6.40 -0.59 -13.93
C LEU A 59 -7.56 -0.32 -14.91
N GLY A 60 -7.86 0.95 -15.20
CA GLY A 60 -8.93 1.38 -16.09
C GLY A 60 -8.67 1.14 -17.59
N ASP A 61 -8.51 -0.13 -17.99
CA ASP A 61 -8.82 -0.73 -19.32
C ASP A 61 -8.57 -2.27 -19.35
N GLU A 62 -7.96 -2.85 -18.31
CA GLU A 62 -7.82 -4.30 -18.11
C GLU A 62 -8.46 -4.73 -16.78
N ALA A 63 -9.79 -4.66 -16.70
CA ALA A 63 -10.49 -5.51 -15.73
C ALA A 63 -10.17 -6.98 -16.09
N PRO A 64 -9.73 -7.84 -15.15
CA PRO A 64 -9.51 -9.24 -15.44
C PRO A 64 -10.81 -9.83 -15.99
N ARG A 65 -10.81 -10.14 -17.28
CA ARG A 65 -11.90 -10.88 -17.91
C ARG A 65 -12.01 -12.18 -17.14
N GLU A 66 -13.19 -12.44 -16.56
CA GLU A 66 -13.47 -13.65 -15.80
C GLU A 66 -12.92 -14.86 -16.57
N LEU A 67 -11.98 -15.58 -15.95
CA LEU A 67 -11.49 -16.85 -16.47
C LEU A 67 -12.64 -17.87 -16.32
N PRO A 68 -12.91 -18.68 -17.35
CA PRO A 68 -14.00 -19.67 -17.32
C PRO A 68 -13.81 -20.71 -16.21
#